data_AF-A0A1I4XIK2-F1
#
_entry.id   AF-A0A1I4XIK2-F1
#
_cell.length_a   1.000
_cell.length_b   1.000
_cell.length_c   1.000
_cell.angle_alpha   90.00
_cell.angle_beta   90.00
_cell.angle_gamma   90.00
#
_symmetry.space_group_name_H-M   'P 1'
#
loop_
_entity.id
_entity.type
_entity.pdbx_description
1 polymer ?
#
loop_
_entity_poly.entity_id
_entity_poly.type
_entity_poly.pdbx_seq_one_letter_code
_entity_poly.pdbx_strand_id
1 'polypeptide(L)'
;MPTLPSRQADSSPAEPHRARHVAESFGTDAARYDRTRPAYPDAMVDRIAAASPGPDVLDVGCGTGTAARQFQAAACTVLGVEPDARMAAFARRRGLDVEVAAFETWDAAGRDFDAVVAGTAWHWIDPVAGAAKAARVLRPAGRLAAFWHVFQLPAEVADALVEVYERVAPGSPLSGQAGRPALDVYQAMFDKAADGMRQAGAFTDPEQWRFDWEHHYTRDEWLDQMPTHGSLTTLPPEKATEVLDGVGAAIDALGGGFTLPYITMAVTATRTG
;
A
#
# COMPACT_ATOMS: atom_id res chain seq x y z
N MET A 1 -27.39 -38.03 24.21
CA MET A 1 -27.15 -37.05 23.13
C MET A 1 -25.69 -36.63 23.19
N PRO A 2 -24.88 -36.85 22.16
CA PRO A 2 -23.48 -36.42 22.17
C PRO A 2 -23.42 -34.92 21.89
N THR A 3 -22.74 -34.19 22.77
CA THR A 3 -22.42 -32.77 22.67
C THR A 3 -21.35 -32.55 21.62
N LEU A 4 -21.66 -31.76 20.58
CA LEU A 4 -20.68 -31.27 19.61
C LEU A 4 -19.88 -30.12 20.25
N PRO A 5 -18.55 -30.07 20.11
CA PRO A 5 -17.77 -28.93 20.56
C PRO A 5 -18.02 -27.71 19.65
N SER A 6 -18.34 -26.58 20.28
CA SER A 6 -18.44 -25.27 19.65
C SER A 6 -17.09 -24.88 19.06
N ARG A 7 -17.00 -24.84 17.73
CA ARG A 7 -15.89 -24.24 17.01
C ARG A 7 -16.05 -22.72 17.11
N GLN A 8 -15.53 -22.13 18.19
CA GLN A 8 -15.29 -20.69 18.24
C GLN A 8 -14.31 -20.36 17.13
N ALA A 9 -14.80 -19.68 16.09
CA ALA A 9 -13.95 -18.98 15.16
C ALA A 9 -13.31 -17.82 15.94
N ASP A 10 -12.02 -17.92 16.21
CA ASP A 10 -11.22 -16.82 16.75
C ASP A 10 -11.26 -15.67 15.74
N SER A 11 -12.17 -14.71 15.97
CA SER A 11 -12.15 -13.41 15.33
C SER A 11 -11.15 -12.51 16.06
N SER A 12 -9.86 -12.81 15.89
CA SER A 12 -8.80 -11.83 16.16
C SER A 12 -8.64 -10.97 14.91
N PRO A 13 -8.48 -9.63 15.00
CA PRO A 13 -8.22 -8.82 13.82
C PRO A 13 -6.92 -9.31 13.20
N ALA A 14 -7.01 -9.94 12.01
CA ALA A 14 -5.87 -10.56 11.35
C ALA A 14 -4.75 -9.52 11.21
N GLU A 15 -3.62 -9.77 11.87
CA GLU A 15 -2.48 -8.88 11.76
C GLU A 15 -2.00 -8.88 10.30
N PRO A 16 -2.02 -7.75 9.57
CA PRO A 16 -1.78 -7.77 8.12
C PRO A 16 -0.42 -8.35 7.75
N HIS A 17 0.63 -8.13 8.56
CA HIS A 17 1.96 -8.75 8.38
C HIS A 17 1.94 -10.29 8.37
N ARG A 18 0.88 -10.94 8.88
CA ARG A 18 0.71 -12.41 8.83
C ARG A 18 -0.04 -12.89 7.59
N ALA A 19 -0.67 -12.00 6.83
CA ALA A 19 -1.45 -12.33 5.63
C ALA A 19 -0.61 -12.20 4.33
N ARG A 20 0.61 -12.74 4.35
CA ARG A 20 1.61 -12.61 3.27
C ARG A 20 1.13 -13.09 1.89
N HIS A 21 0.27 -14.10 1.84
CA HIS A 21 -0.33 -14.60 0.60
C HIS A 21 -1.15 -13.52 -0.15
N VAL A 22 -1.72 -12.54 0.56
CA VAL A 22 -2.43 -11.41 -0.06
C VAL A 22 -1.43 -10.45 -0.70
N ALA A 23 -0.32 -10.14 -0.02
CA ALA A 23 0.74 -9.31 -0.58
C ALA A 23 1.36 -9.94 -1.85
N GLU A 24 1.59 -11.25 -1.85
CA GLU A 24 2.12 -11.98 -3.02
C GLU A 24 1.10 -12.07 -4.18
N SER A 25 -0.20 -11.89 -3.91
CA SER A 25 -1.22 -11.91 -4.96
C SER A 25 -1.08 -10.77 -5.97
N PHE A 26 -0.54 -9.61 -5.54
CA PHE A 26 -0.35 -8.43 -6.37
C PHE A 26 0.60 -8.67 -7.54
N GLY A 27 1.62 -9.52 -7.38
CA GLY A 27 2.62 -9.78 -8.43
C GLY A 27 2.12 -10.67 -9.58
N THR A 28 0.87 -11.14 -9.53
CA THR A 28 0.26 -11.97 -10.58
C THR A 28 0.17 -11.25 -11.92
N ASP A 29 -0.06 -9.94 -11.89
CA ASP A 29 -0.06 -9.09 -13.09
C ASP A 29 0.67 -7.78 -12.80
N ALA A 30 2.01 -7.87 -12.70
CA ALA A 30 2.87 -6.71 -12.45
C ALA A 30 2.69 -5.60 -13.51
N ALA A 31 2.39 -5.96 -14.77
CA ALA A 31 2.21 -4.98 -15.83
C ALA A 31 0.90 -4.18 -15.68
N ARG A 32 -0.19 -4.85 -15.30
CA ARG A 32 -1.43 -4.16 -14.93
C ARG A 32 -1.23 -3.33 -13.68
N TYR A 33 -0.59 -3.88 -12.64
CA TYR A 33 -0.29 -3.12 -11.41
C TYR A 33 0.44 -1.81 -11.71
N ASP A 34 1.50 -1.85 -12.51
CA ASP A 34 2.29 -0.67 -12.86
C ASP A 34 1.50 0.38 -13.67
N ARG A 35 0.62 -0.07 -14.59
CA ARG A 35 -0.14 0.83 -15.46
C ARG A 35 -1.33 1.47 -14.76
N THR A 36 -1.97 0.76 -13.82
CA THR A 36 -3.27 1.15 -13.29
C THR A 36 -3.21 1.77 -11.90
N ARG A 37 -2.19 1.44 -11.09
CA ARG A 37 -2.03 2.08 -9.77
C ARG A 37 -1.56 3.52 -9.94
N PRO A 38 -2.18 4.49 -9.24
CA PRO A 38 -1.78 5.88 -9.36
C PRO A 38 -0.36 6.12 -8.84
N ALA A 39 0.29 7.15 -9.38
CA ALA A 39 1.51 7.70 -8.82
C ALA A 39 1.24 8.46 -7.52
N TYR A 40 2.29 8.77 -6.78
CA TYR A 40 2.19 9.60 -5.58
C TYR A 40 2.28 11.09 -5.92
N PRO A 41 1.76 12.01 -5.08
CA PRO A 41 1.89 13.44 -5.33
C PRO A 41 3.35 13.89 -5.38
N ASP A 42 3.74 14.64 -6.40
CA ASP A 42 5.13 15.14 -6.55
C ASP A 42 5.57 15.97 -5.34
N ALA A 43 4.66 16.80 -4.79
CA ALA A 43 4.93 17.58 -3.58
C ALA A 43 5.27 16.71 -2.35
N MET A 44 4.79 15.46 -2.28
CA MET A 44 5.18 14.52 -1.23
C MET A 44 6.61 14.01 -1.45
N VAL A 45 6.92 13.62 -2.68
CA VAL A 45 8.25 13.13 -3.08
C VAL A 45 9.29 14.21 -2.84
N ASP A 46 9.04 15.42 -3.33
CA ASP A 46 9.90 16.60 -3.16
C ASP A 46 10.13 16.93 -1.69
N ARG A 47 9.07 16.89 -0.88
CA ARG A 47 9.17 17.18 0.56
C ARG A 47 9.99 16.11 1.29
N ILE A 48 9.81 14.83 0.97
CA ILE A 48 10.61 13.75 1.57
C ILE A 48 12.08 13.92 1.17
N ALA A 49 12.37 14.12 -0.11
CA ALA A 49 13.73 14.30 -0.60
C ALA A 49 14.41 15.53 0.03
N ALA A 50 13.72 16.68 0.09
CA ALA A 50 14.26 17.90 0.69
C ALA A 50 14.43 17.82 2.21
N ALA A 51 13.63 16.98 2.90
CA ALA A 51 13.71 16.78 4.34
C ALA A 51 14.67 15.65 4.75
N SER A 52 15.33 15.00 3.79
CA SER A 52 16.37 14.00 3.99
C SER A 52 17.77 14.63 3.89
N PRO A 53 18.79 14.09 4.57
CA PRO A 53 20.14 14.67 4.62
C PRO A 53 20.94 14.48 3.31
N GLY A 54 20.43 13.67 2.38
CA GLY A 54 21.09 13.35 1.12
C GLY A 54 20.15 12.57 0.18
N PRO A 55 20.68 12.14 -0.98
CA PRO A 55 19.88 11.58 -2.06
C PRO A 55 19.68 10.06 -2.01
N ASP A 56 20.32 9.33 -1.10
CA ASP A 56 20.25 7.86 -1.11
C ASP A 56 18.96 7.36 -0.46
N VAL A 57 18.11 6.68 -1.22
CA VAL A 57 16.79 6.22 -0.81
C VAL A 57 16.69 4.70 -0.90
N LEU A 58 16.22 4.07 0.18
CA LEU A 58 15.78 2.68 0.20
C LEU A 58 14.25 2.64 0.04
N ASP A 59 13.74 2.08 -1.05
CA ASP A 59 12.31 1.84 -1.26
C ASP A 59 11.95 0.41 -0.82
N VAL A 60 11.27 0.32 0.32
CA VAL A 60 10.91 -0.94 0.99
C VAL A 60 9.55 -1.42 0.50
N GLY A 61 9.52 -2.64 -0.07
CA GLY A 61 8.34 -3.16 -0.75
C GLY A 61 8.05 -2.37 -2.02
N CYS A 62 9.09 -2.12 -2.83
CA CYS A 62 9.02 -1.20 -3.97
C CYS A 62 8.06 -1.65 -5.08
N GLY A 63 7.58 -2.89 -5.07
CA GLY A 63 6.65 -3.43 -6.05
C GLY A 63 7.18 -3.28 -7.48
N THR A 64 6.41 -2.63 -8.35
CA THR A 64 6.82 -2.34 -9.73
C THR A 64 7.71 -1.11 -9.86
N GLY A 65 8.03 -0.42 -8.76
CA GLY A 65 8.90 0.75 -8.70
C GLY A 65 8.20 2.09 -8.88
N THR A 66 6.90 2.21 -8.60
CA THR A 66 6.14 3.46 -8.77
C THR A 66 6.75 4.62 -7.98
N ALA A 67 6.94 4.46 -6.66
CA ALA A 67 7.54 5.49 -5.81
C ALA A 67 9.03 5.69 -6.17
N ALA A 68 9.79 4.60 -6.26
CA ALA A 68 11.21 4.65 -6.62
C ALA A 68 11.52 5.49 -7.87
N ARG A 69 10.73 5.35 -8.95
CA ARG A 69 10.95 6.14 -10.18
C ARG A 69 10.68 7.63 -9.97
N GLN A 70 9.74 8.01 -9.11
CA GLN A 70 9.51 9.41 -8.77
C GLN A 70 10.68 9.98 -7.96
N PHE A 71 11.23 9.21 -7.02
CA PHE A 71 12.46 9.61 -6.32
C PHE A 71 13.67 9.70 -7.26
N GLN A 72 13.83 8.77 -8.20
CA GLN A 72 14.86 8.89 -9.25
C GLN A 72 14.70 10.17 -10.09
N ALA A 73 13.45 10.53 -10.45
CA ALA A 73 13.15 11.77 -11.15
C ALA A 73 13.46 13.03 -10.31
N ALA A 74 13.34 12.93 -8.98
CA ALA A 74 13.77 13.94 -8.01
C ALA A 74 15.28 13.91 -7.71
N ALA A 75 16.09 13.25 -8.56
CA ALA A 75 17.55 13.12 -8.45
C ALA A 75 18.05 12.33 -7.22
N CYS A 76 17.22 11.44 -6.66
CA CYS A 76 17.64 10.47 -5.65
C CYS A 76 18.30 9.22 -6.27
N THR A 77 19.24 8.63 -5.56
CA THR A 77 19.77 7.29 -5.85
C THR A 77 18.91 6.28 -5.12
N VAL A 78 18.19 5.42 -5.84
CA VAL A 78 17.20 4.53 -5.22
C VAL A 78 17.61 3.06 -5.33
N LEU A 79 17.58 2.35 -4.19
CA LEU A 79 17.61 0.89 -4.11
C LEU A 79 16.23 0.38 -3.69
N GLY A 80 15.64 -0.52 -4.47
CA GLY A 80 14.42 -1.22 -4.09
C GLY A 80 14.68 -2.52 -3.35
N VAL A 81 13.85 -2.86 -2.36
CA VAL A 81 13.78 -4.20 -1.76
C VAL A 81 12.37 -4.72 -1.93
N GLU A 82 12.21 -5.86 -2.58
CA GLU A 82 10.89 -6.42 -2.91
C GLU A 82 10.87 -7.95 -2.73
N PRO A 83 9.97 -8.51 -1.91
CA PRO A 83 9.88 -9.95 -1.73
C PRO A 83 9.37 -10.72 -2.96
N ASP A 84 8.51 -10.12 -3.80
CA ASP A 84 7.99 -10.78 -5.00
C ASP A 84 8.97 -10.63 -6.19
N ALA A 85 9.60 -11.75 -6.57
CA ALA A 85 10.54 -11.80 -7.68
C ALA A 85 9.95 -11.33 -9.03
N ARG A 86 8.64 -11.45 -9.26
CA ARG A 86 7.97 -11.00 -10.49
C ARG A 86 7.88 -9.48 -10.54
N MET A 87 7.49 -8.86 -9.41
CA MET A 87 7.46 -7.40 -9.25
C MET A 87 8.86 -6.82 -9.37
N ALA A 88 9.83 -7.39 -8.63
CA ALA A 88 11.23 -6.98 -8.70
C ALA A 88 11.81 -7.09 -10.13
N ALA A 89 11.51 -8.18 -10.83
CA ALA A 89 11.93 -8.34 -12.22
C ALA A 89 11.30 -7.28 -13.15
N PHE A 90 10.05 -6.89 -12.90
CA PHE A 90 9.40 -5.80 -13.63
C PHE A 90 10.08 -4.47 -13.35
N ALA A 91 10.27 -4.11 -12.08
CA ALA A 91 10.92 -2.87 -11.67
C ALA A 91 12.34 -2.74 -12.24
N ARG A 92 13.13 -3.83 -12.26
CA ARG A 92 14.46 -3.87 -12.89
C ARG A 92 14.41 -3.55 -14.39
N ARG A 93 13.43 -4.08 -15.13
CA ARG A 93 13.23 -3.74 -16.55
C ARG A 93 12.87 -2.27 -16.77
N ARG A 94 12.38 -1.59 -15.73
CA ARG A 94 12.05 -0.15 -15.74
C ARG A 94 13.21 0.73 -15.25
N GLY A 95 14.39 0.15 -15.01
CA GLY A 95 15.61 0.91 -14.66
C GLY A 95 15.85 1.10 -13.16
N LEU A 96 15.17 0.33 -12.30
CA LEU A 96 15.42 0.34 -10.86
C LEU A 96 16.43 -0.75 -10.47
N ASP A 97 17.39 -0.44 -9.59
CA ASP A 97 18.14 -1.48 -8.88
C ASP A 97 17.27 -2.06 -7.77
N VAL A 98 17.12 -3.38 -7.74
CA VAL A 98 16.21 -4.07 -6.82
C VAL A 98 16.85 -5.32 -6.27
N GLU A 99 16.72 -5.56 -4.98
CA GLU A 99 17.08 -6.81 -4.31
C GLU A 99 15.83 -7.59 -3.92
N VAL A 100 15.83 -8.90 -4.23
CA VAL A 100 14.69 -9.77 -3.93
C VAL A 100 14.84 -10.29 -2.51
N ALA A 101 14.14 -9.66 -1.57
CA ALA A 101 14.13 -10.04 -0.16
C ALA A 101 12.90 -9.47 0.56
N ALA A 102 12.48 -10.14 1.63
CA ALA A 102 11.62 -9.49 2.62
C ALA A 102 12.46 -8.48 3.42
N PHE A 103 11.91 -7.29 3.68
CA PHE A 103 12.67 -6.24 4.37
C PHE A 103 13.19 -6.71 5.72
N GLU A 104 12.43 -7.52 6.45
CA GLU A 104 12.78 -8.03 7.77
C GLU A 104 14.06 -8.87 7.76
N THR A 105 14.29 -9.64 6.70
CA THR A 105 15.45 -10.55 6.56
C THR A 105 16.52 -10.04 5.60
N TRP A 106 16.26 -8.94 4.90
CA TRP A 106 17.21 -8.32 3.96
C TRP A 106 18.53 -7.89 4.64
N ASP A 107 19.67 -8.12 4.02
CA ASP A 107 20.97 -7.66 4.52
C ASP A 107 21.43 -6.42 3.75
N ALA A 108 21.59 -5.31 4.49
CA ALA A 108 22.07 -4.06 3.90
C ALA A 108 23.53 -4.13 3.45
N ALA A 109 24.30 -5.14 3.88
CA ALA A 109 25.70 -5.32 3.52
C ALA A 109 26.56 -4.05 3.82
N GLY A 110 26.25 -3.37 4.92
CA GLY A 110 26.94 -2.14 5.34
C GLY A 110 26.52 -0.86 4.61
N ARG A 111 25.46 -0.89 3.78
CA ARG A 111 24.90 0.30 3.15
C ARG A 111 23.98 1.05 4.12
N ASP A 112 24.14 2.36 4.13
CA ASP A 112 23.26 3.29 4.83
C ASP A 112 22.57 4.22 3.82
N PHE A 113 21.41 4.76 4.21
CA PHE A 113 20.53 5.58 3.37
C PHE A 113 20.14 6.87 4.08
N ASP A 114 19.77 7.88 3.29
CA ASP A 114 19.26 9.17 3.75
C ASP A 114 17.74 9.15 3.92
N ALA A 115 17.06 8.28 3.18
CA ALA A 115 15.64 7.98 3.37
C ALA A 115 15.36 6.48 3.27
N VAL A 116 14.41 6.02 4.09
CA VAL A 116 13.72 4.74 3.92
C VAL A 116 12.27 5.09 3.63
N VAL A 117 11.78 4.69 2.47
CA VAL A 117 10.41 4.97 2.01
C VAL A 117 9.63 3.68 1.83
N ALA A 118 8.31 3.74 2.01
CA ALA A 118 7.44 2.60 1.76
C ALA A 118 6.07 3.06 1.26
N GLY A 119 5.84 2.89 -0.05
CA GLY A 119 4.57 3.21 -0.69
C GLY A 119 3.56 2.08 -0.59
N THR A 120 2.55 2.23 0.27
CA THR A 120 1.49 1.24 0.50
C THR A 120 2.00 -0.16 0.91
N ALA A 121 3.24 -0.29 1.37
CA ALA A 121 3.85 -1.57 1.76
C ALA A 121 4.01 -1.74 3.27
N TRP A 122 4.13 -0.64 4.02
CA TRP A 122 4.56 -0.68 5.43
C TRP A 122 3.62 -1.45 6.37
N HIS A 123 2.34 -1.58 6.02
CA HIS A 123 1.38 -2.33 6.82
C HIS A 123 1.60 -3.85 6.80
N TRP A 124 2.40 -4.36 5.86
CA TRP A 124 2.84 -5.75 5.78
C TRP A 124 4.06 -6.06 6.66
N ILE A 125 4.69 -5.02 7.22
CA ILE A 125 5.91 -5.13 8.01
C ILE A 125 5.53 -5.03 9.49
N ASP A 126 6.25 -5.77 10.34
CA ASP A 126 6.12 -5.57 11.78
C ASP A 126 6.50 -4.10 12.12
N PRO A 127 5.59 -3.32 12.72
CA PRO A 127 5.79 -1.87 12.84
C PRO A 127 6.97 -1.52 13.75
N VAL A 128 7.27 -2.33 14.77
CA VAL A 128 8.34 -2.05 15.73
C VAL A 128 9.67 -2.57 15.21
N ALA A 129 9.73 -3.84 14.78
CA ALA A 129 10.94 -4.45 14.25
C ALA A 129 11.34 -3.83 12.90
N GLY A 130 10.36 -3.47 12.07
CA GLY A 130 10.56 -2.74 10.82
C GLY A 130 11.12 -1.34 11.06
N ALA A 131 10.54 -0.57 11.98
CA ALA A 131 11.08 0.74 12.34
C ALA A 131 12.49 0.64 12.93
N ALA A 132 12.73 -0.31 13.84
CA ALA A 132 14.06 -0.57 14.39
C ALA A 132 15.08 -0.96 13.31
N LYS A 133 14.65 -1.69 12.28
CA LYS A 133 15.50 -2.03 11.13
C LYS A 133 15.77 -0.82 10.23
N ALA A 134 14.75 -0.02 9.92
CA ALA A 134 14.92 1.24 9.19
C ALA A 134 15.92 2.15 9.91
N ALA A 135 15.83 2.27 11.24
CA ALA A 135 16.80 3.03 12.02
C ALA A 135 18.25 2.50 11.92
N ARG A 136 18.46 1.20 11.69
CA ARG A 136 19.81 0.63 11.54
C ARG A 136 20.45 0.92 10.19
N VAL A 137 19.64 1.15 9.15
CA VAL A 137 20.11 1.41 7.78
C VAL A 137 19.99 2.88 7.40
N LEU A 138 19.47 3.72 8.29
CA LEU A 138 19.41 5.17 8.11
C LEU A 138 20.67 5.82 8.69
N ARG A 139 21.22 6.79 7.95
CA ARG A 139 22.25 7.69 8.45
C ARG A 139 21.68 8.59 9.56
N PRO A 140 22.55 9.21 10.39
CA PRO A 140 22.13 10.28 11.29
C PRO A 140 21.27 11.33 10.57
N ALA A 141 20.17 11.74 11.21
CA ALA A 141 19.14 12.61 10.62
C ALA A 141 18.43 12.08 9.36
N GLY A 142 18.63 10.79 9.00
CA GLY A 142 17.90 10.13 7.92
C GLY A 142 16.42 9.95 8.24
N ARG A 143 15.59 9.87 7.19
CA ARG A 143 14.12 9.90 7.33
C ARG A 143 13.48 8.54 7.04
N LEU A 144 12.58 8.11 7.90
CA LEU A 144 11.62 7.04 7.56
C LEU A 144 10.30 7.70 7.11
N ALA A 145 9.76 7.30 5.97
CA ALA A 145 8.47 7.78 5.46
C ALA A 145 7.64 6.63 4.87
N ALA A 146 6.58 6.24 5.56
CA ALA A 146 5.58 5.31 5.06
C ALA A 146 4.35 6.09 4.59
N PHE A 147 3.80 5.77 3.42
CA PHE A 147 2.68 6.54 2.86
C PHE A 147 1.64 5.68 2.13
N TRP A 148 0.40 6.15 2.15
CA TRP A 148 -0.77 5.44 1.60
C TRP A 148 -1.71 6.38 0.86
N HIS A 149 -2.40 5.84 -0.14
CA HIS A 149 -3.57 6.47 -0.73
C HIS A 149 -4.83 6.09 0.03
N VAL A 150 -5.62 7.09 0.38
CA VAL A 150 -6.96 6.96 0.94
C VAL A 150 -7.92 7.53 -0.09
N PHE A 151 -8.96 6.78 -0.42
CA PHE A 151 -10.03 7.25 -1.30
C PHE A 151 -11.36 6.64 -0.88
N GLN A 152 -12.44 7.30 -1.26
CA GLN A 152 -13.79 6.81 -1.04
C GLN A 152 -14.55 6.86 -2.35
N LEU A 153 -15.09 5.71 -2.76
CA LEU A 153 -15.85 5.61 -4.00
C LEU A 153 -17.14 6.44 -3.93
N PRO A 154 -17.67 6.89 -5.08
CA PRO A 154 -19.04 7.37 -5.17
C PRO A 154 -20.00 6.34 -4.57
N ALA A 155 -21.05 6.80 -3.88
CA ALA A 155 -21.95 5.93 -3.13
C ALA A 155 -22.56 4.85 -4.04
N GLU A 156 -22.96 5.21 -5.25
CA GLU A 156 -23.55 4.32 -6.25
C GLU A 156 -22.59 3.18 -6.66
N VAL A 157 -21.30 3.49 -6.80
CA VAL A 157 -20.26 2.51 -7.13
C VAL A 157 -19.93 1.64 -5.92
N ALA A 158 -19.87 2.25 -4.72
CA ALA A 158 -19.62 1.54 -3.48
C ALA A 158 -20.75 0.55 -3.15
N ASP A 159 -21.99 0.96 -3.29
CA ASP A 159 -23.18 0.15 -3.04
C ASP A 159 -23.23 -1.03 -4.01
N ALA A 160 -22.99 -0.78 -5.31
CA ALA A 160 -22.92 -1.85 -6.30
C ALA A 160 -21.78 -2.85 -6.00
N LEU A 161 -20.61 -2.35 -5.58
CA LEU A 161 -19.49 -3.21 -5.17
C LEU A 161 -19.90 -4.11 -3.98
N VAL A 162 -20.51 -3.52 -2.93
CA VAL A 162 -20.95 -4.26 -1.74
C VAL A 162 -22.00 -5.30 -2.10
N GLU A 163 -23.03 -4.94 -2.87
CA GLU A 163 -24.11 -5.84 -3.28
C GLU A 163 -23.57 -7.07 -4.03
N VAL A 164 -22.66 -6.87 -4.98
CA VAL A 164 -22.07 -7.99 -5.71
C VAL A 164 -21.17 -8.83 -4.80
N TYR A 165 -20.37 -8.20 -3.92
CA TYR A 165 -19.52 -8.93 -2.97
C TYR A 165 -20.32 -9.79 -1.99
N GLU A 166 -21.45 -9.30 -1.49
CA GLU A 166 -22.34 -10.09 -0.62
C GLU A 166 -22.85 -11.35 -1.31
N ARG A 167 -23.07 -11.29 -2.64
CA ARG A 167 -23.52 -12.42 -3.45
C ARG A 167 -22.39 -13.40 -3.78
N VAL A 168 -21.23 -12.90 -4.21
CA VAL A 168 -20.14 -13.77 -4.72
C VAL A 168 -19.19 -14.25 -3.63
N ALA A 169 -19.05 -13.50 -2.55
CA ALA A 169 -18.17 -13.80 -1.41
C ALA A 169 -18.83 -13.42 -0.07
N PRO A 170 -19.89 -14.15 0.35
CA PRO A 170 -20.56 -13.91 1.62
C PRO A 170 -19.57 -13.97 2.80
N GLY A 171 -19.62 -12.98 3.68
CA GLY A 171 -18.71 -12.87 4.83
C GLY A 171 -17.38 -12.17 4.52
N SER A 172 -17.23 -11.58 3.33
CA SER A 172 -16.11 -10.69 3.01
C SER A 172 -16.01 -9.52 4.02
N PRO A 173 -14.81 -9.20 4.54
CA PRO A 173 -14.61 -8.01 5.37
C PRO A 173 -15.03 -6.70 4.69
N LEU A 174 -15.04 -6.65 3.36
CA LEU A 174 -15.49 -5.47 2.60
C LEU A 174 -16.95 -5.12 2.88
N SER A 175 -17.83 -6.12 3.04
CA SER A 175 -19.24 -5.90 3.37
C SER A 175 -19.41 -5.26 4.76
N GLY A 176 -18.51 -5.56 5.70
CA GLY A 176 -18.51 -4.97 7.04
C GLY A 176 -17.90 -3.57 7.15
N GLN A 177 -17.31 -3.05 6.06
CA GLN A 177 -16.72 -1.71 5.99
C GLN A 177 -17.61 -0.70 5.26
N ALA A 178 -18.75 -1.13 4.72
CA ALA A 178 -19.71 -0.29 4.04
C ALA A 178 -20.17 0.88 4.93
N GLY A 179 -20.14 2.10 4.39
CA GLY A 179 -20.60 3.32 5.06
C GLY A 179 -19.63 3.94 6.09
N ARG A 180 -18.46 3.34 6.35
CA ARG A 180 -17.42 3.98 7.18
C ARG A 180 -16.57 4.94 6.32
N PRO A 181 -16.23 6.14 6.82
CA PRO A 181 -15.28 7.01 6.13
C PRO A 181 -13.96 6.28 5.89
N ALA A 182 -13.46 6.29 4.65
CA ALA A 182 -12.22 5.59 4.30
C ALA A 182 -11.05 6.03 5.19
N LEU A 183 -11.00 7.32 5.54
CA LEU A 183 -9.95 7.87 6.40
C LEU A 183 -9.91 7.19 7.79
N ASP A 184 -11.06 6.84 8.37
CA ASP A 184 -11.11 6.18 9.68
C ASP A 184 -10.52 4.76 9.63
N VAL A 185 -10.68 4.07 8.50
CA VAL A 185 -10.11 2.74 8.29
C VAL A 185 -8.58 2.83 8.18
N TYR A 186 -8.08 3.82 7.45
CA TYR A 186 -6.65 4.03 7.27
C TYR A 186 -5.97 4.67 8.50
N GLN A 187 -6.70 5.39 9.35
CA GLN A 187 -6.17 6.00 10.57
C GLN A 187 -5.49 4.95 11.47
N ALA A 188 -6.09 3.77 11.61
CA ALA A 188 -5.50 2.68 12.37
C ALA A 188 -4.16 2.19 11.79
N MET A 189 -3.96 2.27 10.47
CA MET A 189 -2.68 1.97 9.83
C MET A 189 -1.64 3.05 10.12
N PHE A 190 -2.05 4.33 10.09
CA PHE A 190 -1.16 5.45 10.38
C PHE A 190 -0.70 5.44 11.83
N ASP A 191 -1.63 5.21 12.76
CA ASP A 191 -1.36 5.13 14.19
C ASP A 191 -0.41 3.97 14.47
N LYS A 192 -0.64 2.79 13.88
CA LYS A 192 0.26 1.64 14.02
C LYS A 192 1.68 1.92 13.50
N ALA A 193 1.80 2.63 12.38
CA ALA A 193 3.11 3.02 11.84
C ALA A 193 3.82 4.02 12.78
N ALA A 194 3.10 5.05 13.24
CA ALA A 194 3.63 6.04 14.17
C ALA A 194 4.04 5.41 15.50
N ASP A 195 3.22 4.53 16.06
CA ASP A 195 3.53 3.82 17.31
C ASP A 195 4.72 2.89 17.15
N GLY A 196 4.87 2.23 16.00
CA GLY A 196 6.07 1.47 15.65
C GLY A 196 7.34 2.32 15.71
N MET A 197 7.30 3.52 15.11
CA MET A 197 8.42 4.47 15.14
C MET A 197 8.75 4.93 16.57
N ARG A 198 7.72 5.26 17.38
CA ARG A 198 7.90 5.64 18.79
C ARG A 198 8.51 4.51 19.62
N GLN A 199 7.98 3.30 19.47
CA GLN A 199 8.42 2.14 20.24
C GLN A 199 9.84 1.68 19.86
N ALA A 200 10.27 1.90 18.61
CA ALA A 200 11.64 1.65 18.20
C ALA A 200 12.66 2.54 18.95
N GLY A 201 12.23 3.68 19.50
CA GLY A 201 13.04 4.54 20.37
C GLY A 201 14.24 5.21 19.68
N ALA A 202 14.26 5.22 18.35
CA ALA A 202 15.37 5.73 17.53
C ALA A 202 14.94 6.84 16.57
N PHE A 203 13.74 7.39 16.76
CA PHE A 203 13.16 8.44 15.92
C PHE A 203 12.61 9.59 16.75
N THR A 204 12.49 10.76 16.11
CA THR A 204 11.68 11.87 16.63
C THR A 204 10.21 11.47 16.74
N ASP A 205 9.38 12.29 17.39
CA ASP A 205 7.95 12.05 17.37
C ASP A 205 7.44 12.06 15.90
N PRO A 206 6.66 11.05 15.47
CA PRO A 206 6.22 10.95 14.09
C PRO A 206 5.24 12.06 13.70
N GLU A 207 5.45 12.60 12.51
CA GLU A 207 4.58 13.55 11.85
C GLU A 207 3.64 12.84 10.87
N GLN A 208 2.48 13.44 10.61
CA GLN A 208 1.59 13.04 9.53
C GLN A 208 1.47 14.18 8.52
N TRP A 209 1.85 13.92 7.26
CA TRP A 209 1.74 14.88 6.17
C TRP A 209 0.61 14.46 5.24
N ARG A 210 -0.27 15.41 4.94
CA ARG A 210 -1.45 15.22 4.11
C ARG A 210 -1.29 15.89 2.75
N PHE A 211 -1.64 15.17 1.70
CA PHE A 211 -1.67 15.67 0.33
C PHE A 211 -3.00 15.29 -0.34
N ASP A 212 -3.87 16.27 -0.53
CA ASP A 212 -5.14 16.11 -1.23
C ASP A 212 -4.95 16.24 -2.75
N TRP A 213 -5.55 15.35 -3.51
CA TRP A 213 -5.53 15.37 -4.98
C TRP A 213 -6.75 14.62 -5.52
N GLU A 214 -6.98 14.67 -6.83
CA GLU A 214 -8.09 13.95 -7.46
C GLU A 214 -7.65 13.29 -8.76
N HIS A 215 -8.36 12.24 -9.14
CA HIS A 215 -8.14 11.55 -10.41
C HIS A 215 -9.48 11.26 -11.08
N HIS A 216 -9.60 11.59 -12.35
CA HIS A 216 -10.73 11.17 -13.16
C HIS A 216 -10.47 9.78 -13.72
N TYR A 217 -11.38 8.84 -13.46
CA TYR A 217 -11.36 7.52 -14.07
C TYR A 217 -12.51 7.39 -15.06
N THR A 218 -12.19 6.94 -16.27
CA THR A 218 -13.17 6.28 -17.13
C THR A 218 -13.56 4.92 -16.55
N ARG A 219 -14.70 4.38 -16.98
CA ARG A 219 -15.12 3.01 -16.67
C ARG A 219 -14.01 2.00 -16.93
N ASP A 220 -13.41 2.03 -18.11
CA ASP A 220 -12.43 1.02 -18.51
C ASP A 220 -11.13 1.13 -17.70
N GLU A 221 -10.68 2.34 -17.38
CA GLU A 221 -9.52 2.54 -16.49
C GLU A 221 -9.78 2.01 -15.09
N TRP A 222 -10.96 2.28 -14.53
CA TRP A 222 -11.32 1.78 -13.19
C TRP A 222 -11.41 0.26 -13.16
N LEU A 223 -12.07 -0.35 -14.14
CA LEU A 223 -12.18 -1.80 -14.25
C LEU A 223 -10.82 -2.47 -14.52
N ASP A 224 -9.88 -1.81 -15.22
CA ASP A 224 -8.52 -2.31 -15.40
C ASP A 224 -7.72 -2.30 -14.07
N GLN A 225 -7.97 -1.30 -13.21
CA GLN A 225 -7.34 -1.15 -11.90
C GLN A 225 -7.87 -2.12 -10.85
N MET A 226 -9.17 -2.40 -10.86
CA MET A 226 -9.87 -3.20 -9.86
C MET A 226 -9.17 -4.55 -9.52
N PRO A 227 -8.73 -5.36 -10.50
CA PRO A 227 -8.01 -6.62 -10.26
C PRO A 227 -6.66 -6.50 -9.54
N THR A 228 -6.15 -5.29 -9.32
CA THR A 228 -4.91 -5.04 -8.56
C THR A 228 -5.17 -4.83 -7.07
N HIS A 229 -6.42 -4.85 -6.63
CA HIS A 229 -6.81 -4.79 -5.22
C HIS A 229 -6.88 -6.20 -4.65
N GLY A 230 -6.31 -6.41 -3.45
CA GLY A 230 -6.11 -7.75 -2.86
C GLY A 230 -7.40 -8.55 -2.60
N SER A 231 -8.55 -7.88 -2.58
CA SER A 231 -9.86 -8.51 -2.45
C SER A 231 -10.32 -9.20 -3.74
N LEU A 232 -9.98 -8.65 -4.91
CA LEU A 232 -10.35 -9.21 -6.22
C LEU A 232 -9.36 -10.27 -6.69
N THR A 233 -8.07 -10.11 -6.39
CA THR A 233 -7.02 -11.07 -6.78
C THR A 233 -7.24 -12.48 -6.21
N THR A 234 -8.01 -12.59 -5.13
CA THR A 234 -8.27 -13.87 -4.43
C THR A 234 -9.59 -14.53 -4.85
N LEU A 235 -10.40 -13.88 -5.67
CA LEU A 235 -11.66 -14.44 -6.16
C LEU A 235 -11.42 -15.37 -7.37
N PRO A 236 -12.24 -16.44 -7.51
CA PRO A 236 -12.33 -17.19 -8.75
C PRO A 236 -12.64 -16.27 -9.96
N PRO A 237 -12.09 -16.55 -11.16
CA PRO A 237 -12.25 -15.67 -12.33
C PRO A 237 -13.70 -15.33 -12.70
N GLU A 238 -14.60 -16.30 -12.58
CA GLU A 238 -16.03 -16.12 -12.85
C GLU A 238 -16.66 -15.12 -11.87
N LYS A 239 -16.27 -15.17 -10.59
CA LYS A 239 -16.75 -14.25 -9.56
C LYS A 239 -16.12 -12.86 -9.70
N ALA A 240 -14.84 -12.80 -10.07
CA ALA A 240 -14.18 -11.54 -10.38
C ALA A 240 -14.87 -10.83 -11.55
N THR A 241 -15.24 -11.58 -12.60
CA THR A 241 -15.99 -11.04 -13.75
C THR A 241 -17.34 -10.48 -13.31
N GLU A 242 -18.08 -11.19 -12.46
CA GLU A 242 -19.37 -10.70 -11.95
C GLU A 242 -19.24 -9.40 -11.15
N VAL A 243 -18.18 -9.26 -10.35
CA VAL A 243 -17.87 -7.99 -9.65
C VAL A 243 -17.56 -6.87 -10.63
N LEU A 244 -16.74 -7.13 -11.65
CA LEU A 244 -16.39 -6.13 -12.66
C LEU A 244 -17.62 -5.69 -13.47
N ASP A 245 -18.51 -6.62 -13.81
CA ASP A 245 -19.73 -6.32 -14.56
C ASP A 245 -20.69 -5.44 -13.74
N GLY A 246 -20.92 -5.77 -12.47
CA GLY A 246 -21.80 -5.00 -11.60
C GLY A 246 -21.26 -3.58 -11.32
N VAL A 247 -19.97 -3.46 -11.06
CA VAL A 247 -19.33 -2.14 -10.89
C VAL A 247 -19.31 -1.36 -12.20
N GLY A 248 -19.05 -2.02 -13.33
CA GLY A 248 -19.10 -1.40 -14.65
C GLY A 248 -20.47 -0.78 -14.94
N ALA A 249 -21.54 -1.53 -14.67
CA ALA A 249 -22.91 -1.04 -14.85
C ALA A 249 -23.22 0.18 -13.95
N ALA A 250 -22.71 0.19 -12.72
CA ALA A 250 -22.86 1.35 -11.83
C ALA A 250 -22.14 2.59 -12.36
N ILE A 251 -20.94 2.43 -12.93
CA ILE A 251 -20.19 3.54 -13.55
C ILE A 251 -20.88 4.02 -14.82
N ASP A 252 -21.43 3.11 -15.64
CA ASP A 252 -22.24 3.47 -16.81
C ASP A 252 -23.45 4.33 -16.42
N ALA A 253 -24.12 3.99 -15.31
CA ALA A 253 -25.23 4.78 -14.78
C ALA A 253 -24.81 6.19 -14.30
N LEU A 254 -23.54 6.38 -13.91
CA LEU A 254 -22.95 7.68 -13.59
C LEU A 254 -22.50 8.49 -14.83
N GLY A 255 -22.67 7.94 -16.04
CA GLY A 255 -22.24 8.58 -17.28
C GLY A 255 -20.89 8.10 -17.82
N GLY A 256 -20.40 6.94 -17.37
CA GLY A 256 -19.24 6.25 -17.95
C GLY A 256 -17.89 6.59 -17.30
N GLY A 257 -17.89 7.34 -16.20
CA GLY A 257 -16.68 7.67 -15.44
C GLY A 257 -17.01 8.47 -14.18
N PHE A 258 -16.01 8.69 -13.33
CA PHE A 258 -16.15 9.49 -12.12
C PHE A 258 -14.81 10.10 -11.71
N THR A 259 -14.86 11.22 -10.98
CA THR A 259 -13.67 11.82 -10.35
C THR A 259 -13.58 11.35 -8.90
N LEU A 260 -12.46 10.76 -8.54
CA LEU A 260 -12.21 10.22 -7.22
C LEU A 260 -11.27 11.15 -6.44
N PRO A 261 -11.74 11.75 -5.32
CA PRO A 261 -10.86 12.47 -4.42
C PRO A 261 -9.98 11.48 -3.67
N TYR A 262 -8.69 11.77 -3.67
CA TYR A 262 -7.66 11.04 -2.95
C TYR A 262 -7.01 11.90 -1.88
N ILE A 263 -6.55 11.21 -0.85
CA ILE A 263 -5.65 11.75 0.14
C ILE A 263 -4.45 10.83 0.16
N THR A 264 -3.26 11.37 -0.06
CA THR A 264 -2.03 10.66 0.28
C THR A 264 -1.58 11.11 1.66
N MET A 265 -1.49 10.16 2.59
CA MET A 265 -1.01 10.40 3.95
C MET A 265 0.37 9.78 4.09
N ALA A 266 1.36 10.58 4.50
CA ALA A 266 2.69 10.12 4.86
C ALA A 266 2.88 10.20 6.38
N VAL A 267 3.18 9.07 7.01
CA VAL A 267 3.66 9.00 8.39
C VAL A 267 5.18 8.97 8.34
N THR A 268 5.82 9.94 8.97
CA THR A 268 7.28 10.12 8.84
C THR A 268 7.93 10.58 10.12
N ALA A 269 9.15 10.12 10.36
CA ALA A 269 9.97 10.54 11.48
C ALA A 269 11.45 10.58 11.08
N THR A 270 12.23 11.41 11.78
CA THR A 270 13.67 11.55 11.58
C THR A 270 14.41 10.67 12.58
N ARG A 271 15.43 9.94 12.13
CA ARG A 271 16.30 9.14 13.01
C ARG A 271 17.04 10.05 13.99
N THR A 272 16.98 9.72 15.27
CA THR A 272 17.73 10.39 16.33
C THR A 272 19.09 9.73 16.55
N GLY A 273 20.16 10.53 16.68
CA GLY A 273 21.55 10.04 16.75
C GLY A 273 22.08 9.66 15.38
#